data_AF-A0A1F3BN19-F1
#
_entry.id   AF-A0A1F3BN19-F1
#
_cell.length_a   1.000
_cell.length_b   1.000
_cell.length_c   1.000
_cell.angle_alpha   90.00
_cell.angle_beta   90.00
_cell.angle_gamma   90.00
#
_symmetry.space_group_name_H-M   'P 1'
#
loop_
_entity.id
_entity.type
_entity.pdbx_description
1 polymer ?
#
loop_
_entity_poly.entity_id
_entity_poly.type
_entity_poly.pdbx_seq_one_letter_code
_entity_poly.pdbx_strand_id
1 'polypeptide(L)'
;MTHQLNLTPFVTDIGLTADRDGRDLVLALLKATFRFTAAGKVEIAPAAEQLPVFLADVHHSEPGTTSVRYASDVVPAKPGTDVAVNGHAYGKGCKRVEVGLGIGTVQKVSVKKVLTVFGPRAWIGGFLTDIAGPVAFERIPLTYEHAFGGKYEGEHGEVVCLENPVGLGFARKVRDQARLPDLDWIPPRYRKVKHRPPPAALGFIPAGWRQRARFAGTFDAAWSEHRRPLLPEDLDERFYNAVPQDQVL
;
A
#
# COMPACT_ATOMS: atom_id res chain seq x y z
N MET A 1 9.80 29.85 -17.33
CA MET A 1 10.12 29.34 -15.97
C MET A 1 9.05 29.86 -15.04
N THR A 2 8.25 28.98 -14.46
CA THR A 2 7.27 29.36 -13.45
C THR A 2 8.03 29.63 -12.15
N HIS A 3 8.07 30.87 -11.68
CA HIS A 3 8.70 31.21 -10.41
C HIS A 3 7.71 30.93 -9.26
N GLN A 4 8.07 30.04 -8.35
CA GLN A 4 7.32 29.78 -7.12
C GLN A 4 7.97 30.55 -5.96
N LEU A 5 7.23 31.45 -5.32
CA LEU A 5 7.65 32.09 -4.08
C LEU A 5 7.19 31.24 -2.90
N ASN A 6 8.13 30.55 -2.24
CA ASN A 6 7.86 29.77 -1.03
C ASN A 6 8.26 30.57 0.22
N LEU A 7 7.26 30.94 1.02
CA LEU A 7 7.44 31.67 2.29
C LEU A 7 7.36 30.76 3.52
N THR A 8 7.37 29.44 3.32
CA THR A 8 7.26 28.42 4.37
C THR A 8 8.59 27.69 4.56
N PRO A 9 8.82 27.00 5.69
CA PRO A 9 10.01 26.15 5.87
C PRO A 9 9.89 24.79 5.17
N PHE A 10 8.83 24.56 4.39
CA PHE A 10 8.50 23.27 3.80
C PHE A 10 9.00 23.14 2.36
N VAL A 11 9.15 21.91 1.90
CA VAL A 11 9.56 21.65 0.51
C VAL A 11 8.39 21.95 -0.42
N THR A 12 8.66 22.63 -1.53
CA THR A 12 7.67 22.91 -2.55
C THR A 12 8.17 22.50 -3.93
N ASP A 13 7.25 22.13 -4.80
CA ASP A 13 7.52 21.83 -6.20
C ASP A 13 6.29 22.15 -7.06
N ILE A 14 6.44 22.06 -8.38
CA ILE A 14 5.35 22.19 -9.35
C ILE A 14 5.20 20.88 -10.11
N GLY A 15 4.03 20.25 -9.98
CA GLY A 15 3.62 19.12 -10.80
C GLY A 15 2.83 19.57 -12.03
N LEU A 16 3.02 18.89 -13.16
CA LEU A 16 2.19 19.07 -14.35
C LEU A 16 1.42 17.77 -14.60
N THR A 17 0.11 17.89 -14.82
CA THR A 17 -0.76 16.78 -15.20
C THR A 17 -1.91 17.30 -16.05
N ALA A 18 -2.88 16.46 -16.38
CA ALA A 18 -4.11 16.88 -17.05
C ALA A 18 -5.34 16.41 -16.27
N ASP A 19 -6.45 17.14 -16.42
CA ASP A 19 -7.75 16.66 -15.95
C ASP A 19 -8.29 15.52 -16.85
N ARG A 20 -9.47 15.01 -16.49
CA ARG A 20 -10.12 13.93 -17.25
C ARG A 20 -10.39 14.27 -18.71
N ASP A 21 -10.55 15.56 -19.04
CA ASP A 21 -10.86 16.07 -20.38
C ASP A 21 -9.60 16.56 -21.13
N GLY A 22 -8.41 16.33 -20.56
CA GLY A 22 -7.15 16.70 -21.18
C GLY A 22 -6.76 18.17 -21.01
N ARG A 23 -7.39 18.91 -20.10
CA ARG A 23 -6.96 20.28 -19.78
C ARG A 23 -5.73 20.24 -18.89
N ASP A 24 -4.71 21.02 -19.24
CA ASP A 24 -3.48 21.12 -18.45
C ASP A 24 -3.78 21.61 -17.02
N LEU A 25 -3.24 20.88 -16.05
CA LEU A 25 -3.27 21.22 -14.63
C LEU A 25 -1.85 21.50 -14.15
N VAL A 26 -1.68 22.67 -13.53
CA VAL A 26 -0.46 23.04 -12.80
C VAL A 26 -0.73 22.87 -11.31
N LEU A 27 -0.07 21.89 -10.70
CA LEU A 27 -0.20 21.58 -9.28
C LEU A 27 0.91 22.28 -8.49
N ALA A 28 0.55 23.22 -7.62
CA ALA A 28 1.49 23.76 -6.64
C ALA A 28 1.55 22.81 -5.43
N LEU A 29 2.68 22.14 -5.25
CA LEU A 29 2.86 21.12 -4.22
C LEU A 29 3.63 21.71 -3.04
N LEU A 30 3.17 21.40 -1.83
CA LEU A 30 3.86 21.70 -0.58
C LEU A 30 3.89 20.44 0.27
N LYS A 31 5.07 20.07 0.76
CA LYS A 31 5.29 18.89 1.58
C LYS A 31 5.94 19.25 2.90
N ALA A 32 5.22 18.94 3.98
CA ALA A 32 5.67 19.14 5.33
C ALA A 32 6.03 17.80 5.98
N THR A 33 7.25 17.70 6.48
CA THR A 33 7.70 16.57 7.30
C THR A 33 7.72 16.99 8.76
N PHE A 34 7.12 16.16 9.61
CA PHE A 34 7.09 16.33 11.05
C PHE A 34 7.75 15.13 11.71
N ARG A 35 8.27 15.34 12.93
CA ARG A 35 8.82 14.28 13.76
C ARG A 35 8.17 14.30 15.14
N PHE A 36 8.19 13.14 15.79
CA PHE A 36 7.82 13.01 17.20
C PHE A 36 9.08 13.12 18.06
N THR A 37 9.04 13.92 19.12
CA THR A 37 10.08 13.90 20.15
C THR A 37 9.96 12.63 20.99
N ALA A 38 11.00 12.32 21.78
CA ALA A 38 10.95 11.20 22.73
C ALA A 38 9.81 11.33 23.75
N ALA A 39 9.31 12.56 23.99
CA ALA A 39 8.15 12.83 24.84
C ALA A 39 6.81 12.74 24.09
N GLY A 40 6.79 12.36 22.82
CA GLY A 40 5.59 12.22 21.99
C GLY A 40 5.02 13.52 21.43
N LYS A 41 5.75 14.65 21.54
CA LYS A 41 5.34 15.93 20.94
C LYS A 41 5.65 15.95 19.45
N VAL A 42 4.75 16.49 18.64
CA VAL A 42 4.98 16.72 17.21
C VAL A 42 5.68 18.06 17.00
N GLU A 43 6.69 18.08 16.15
CA GLU A 43 7.36 19.30 15.69
C GLU A 43 7.77 19.18 14.21
N ILE A 44 8.02 20.33 13.58
CA ILE A 44 8.53 20.37 12.21
C ILE A 44 9.91 19.73 12.19
N ALA A 45 10.14 18.81 11.27
CA ALA A 45 11.46 18.20 11.11
C ALA A 45 12.47 19.25 10.60
N PRO A 46 13.73 19.21 11.04
CA PRO A 46 14.80 20.07 10.51
C PRO A 46 14.85 20.05 8.97
N ALA A 47 15.35 21.12 8.35
CA ALA A 47 15.40 21.23 6.88
C ALA A 47 16.11 20.03 6.20
N ALA A 48 17.19 19.51 6.82
CA ALA A 48 17.91 18.34 6.33
C ALA A 48 17.13 17.01 6.41
N GLU A 49 16.04 16.97 7.18
CA GLU A 49 15.16 15.80 7.36
C GLU A 49 13.84 15.94 6.59
N GLN A 50 13.58 17.10 5.96
CA GLN A 50 12.38 17.27 5.13
C GLN A 50 12.43 16.32 3.94
N LEU A 51 11.37 15.54 3.75
CA LEU A 51 11.20 14.68 2.58
C LEU A 51 10.92 15.53 1.34
N PRO A 52 11.41 15.10 0.15
CA PRO A 52 11.12 15.78 -1.08
C PRO A 52 9.66 15.54 -1.52
N VAL A 53 9.17 16.42 -2.40
CA VAL A 53 8.00 16.10 -3.23
C VAL A 53 8.38 14.94 -4.16
N PHE A 54 7.55 13.91 -4.22
CA PHE A 54 7.74 12.76 -5.10
C PHE A 54 6.91 12.96 -6.36
N LEU A 55 7.57 13.16 -7.50
CA LEU A 55 6.89 13.34 -8.80
C LEU A 55 6.41 12.01 -9.42
N ALA A 56 6.89 10.89 -8.90
CA ALA A 56 6.52 9.54 -9.29
C ALA A 56 6.53 8.61 -8.07
N ASP A 57 5.91 7.45 -8.19
CA ASP A 57 5.94 6.42 -7.15
C ASP A 57 7.39 5.97 -6.88
N VAL A 58 7.79 5.96 -5.61
CA VAL A 58 9.06 5.40 -5.15
C VAL A 58 8.77 4.05 -4.51
N HIS A 59 9.33 2.99 -5.09
CA HIS A 59 9.20 1.62 -4.60
C HIS A 59 10.20 1.32 -3.46
N HIS A 60 9.94 0.26 -2.68
CA HIS A 60 10.90 -0.19 -1.66
C HIS A 60 12.21 -0.70 -2.26
N SER A 61 12.13 -1.25 -3.48
CA SER A 61 13.26 -1.66 -4.30
C SER A 61 12.86 -1.52 -5.78
N GLU A 62 13.13 -2.51 -6.62
CA GLU A 62 12.77 -2.50 -8.04
C GLU A 62 11.23 -2.43 -8.23
N PRO A 63 10.73 -1.55 -9.12
CA PRO A 63 9.34 -1.52 -9.52
C PRO A 63 8.86 -2.87 -10.04
N GLY A 64 7.63 -3.24 -9.69
CA GLY A 64 7.04 -4.53 -10.06
C GLY A 64 7.47 -5.71 -9.20
N THR A 65 8.57 -5.60 -8.44
CA THR A 65 8.99 -6.64 -7.46
C THR A 65 8.68 -6.27 -6.01
N THR A 66 8.34 -5.00 -5.76
CA THR A 66 8.00 -4.48 -4.42
C THR A 66 6.83 -3.49 -4.47
N SER A 67 6.17 -3.28 -3.33
CA SER A 67 5.13 -2.25 -3.17
C SER A 67 5.71 -0.84 -3.15
N VAL A 68 4.82 0.14 -3.21
CA VAL A 68 5.18 1.57 -3.17
C VAL A 68 5.55 1.96 -1.73
N ARG A 69 6.71 2.57 -1.56
CA ARG A 69 7.16 3.20 -0.31
C ARG A 69 6.64 4.63 -0.18
N TYR A 70 6.70 5.41 -1.25
CA TYR A 70 6.12 6.75 -1.30
C TYR A 70 5.33 6.90 -2.60
N ALA A 71 4.04 7.19 -2.50
CA ALA A 71 3.22 7.47 -3.67
C ALA A 71 3.59 8.84 -4.27
N SER A 72 3.34 8.99 -5.57
CA SER A 72 3.43 10.30 -6.23
C SER A 72 2.53 11.33 -5.54
N ASP A 73 3.09 12.52 -5.34
CA ASP A 73 2.37 13.70 -4.87
C ASP A 73 1.65 14.42 -6.03
N VAL A 74 1.95 14.07 -7.29
CA VAL A 74 1.35 14.65 -8.50
C VAL A 74 0.08 13.87 -8.85
N VAL A 75 -1.06 14.31 -8.30
CA VAL A 75 -2.38 13.75 -8.57
C VAL A 75 -3.40 14.87 -8.82
N PRO A 76 -4.35 14.73 -9.77
CA PRO A 76 -5.33 15.78 -10.05
C PRO A 76 -6.22 16.11 -8.85
N ALA A 77 -6.82 15.10 -8.23
CA ALA A 77 -7.67 15.24 -7.06
C ALA A 77 -7.73 13.91 -6.29
N LYS A 78 -7.80 13.97 -4.95
CA LYS A 78 -8.07 12.82 -4.09
C LYS A 78 -9.37 13.10 -3.30
N PRO A 79 -10.34 12.18 -3.28
CA PRO A 79 -11.59 12.34 -2.54
C PRO A 79 -11.42 12.28 -1.01
N GLY A 80 -10.23 11.91 -0.51
CA GLY A 80 -9.89 11.86 0.91
C GLY A 80 -8.37 11.76 1.12
N THR A 81 -7.93 11.77 2.38
CA THR A 81 -6.51 11.75 2.74
C THR A 81 -5.99 10.32 2.89
N ASP A 82 -4.95 9.97 2.14
CA ASP A 82 -4.28 8.69 2.30
C ASP A 82 -3.49 8.65 3.62
N VAL A 83 -3.74 7.63 4.46
CA VAL A 83 -2.98 7.40 5.69
C VAL A 83 -2.20 6.10 5.58
N ALA A 84 -0.87 6.21 5.51
CA ALA A 84 0.05 5.07 5.35
C ALA A 84 1.13 5.03 6.44
N VAL A 85 1.68 3.84 6.67
CA VAL A 85 2.79 3.60 7.61
C VAL A 85 3.92 2.89 6.89
N ASN A 86 5.09 3.55 6.83
CA ASN A 86 6.37 2.91 6.52
C ASN A 86 7.08 2.58 7.82
N GLY A 87 7.17 1.29 8.17
CA GLY A 87 7.73 0.90 9.46
C GLY A 87 7.91 -0.60 9.64
N HIS A 88 8.20 -0.99 10.88
CA HIS A 88 8.40 -2.38 11.28
C HIS A 88 7.61 -2.70 12.55
N ALA A 89 7.07 -3.92 12.65
CA ALA A 89 6.66 -4.50 13.92
C ALA A 89 7.90 -5.04 14.65
N TYR A 90 8.01 -4.79 15.95
CA TYR A 90 9.07 -5.34 16.78
C TYR A 90 8.50 -6.43 17.68
N GLY A 91 9.03 -7.66 17.57
CA GLY A 91 8.52 -8.80 18.31
C GLY A 91 8.93 -8.79 19.78
N LYS A 92 10.09 -8.20 20.13
CA LYS A 92 10.61 -8.12 21.51
C LYS A 92 10.59 -9.48 22.24
N GLY A 93 10.96 -10.55 21.54
CA GLY A 93 10.93 -11.93 22.06
C GLY A 93 9.57 -12.63 21.95
N CYS A 94 8.50 -11.93 21.56
CA CYS A 94 7.21 -12.53 21.28
C CYS A 94 7.19 -13.20 19.89
N LYS A 95 6.34 -14.23 19.76
CA LYS A 95 6.06 -14.92 18.50
C LYS A 95 4.98 -14.22 17.67
N ARG A 96 4.23 -13.32 18.30
CA ARG A 96 3.11 -12.59 17.72
C ARG A 96 2.93 -11.27 18.45
N VAL A 97 2.68 -10.20 17.71
CA VAL A 97 2.34 -8.87 18.25
C VAL A 97 1.18 -8.27 17.46
N GLU A 98 0.50 -7.30 18.05
CA GLU A 98 -0.47 -6.47 17.36
C GLU A 98 0.14 -5.11 17.04
N VAL A 99 -0.13 -4.61 15.84
CA VAL A 99 0.27 -3.28 15.40
C VAL A 99 -0.92 -2.60 14.77
N GLY A 100 -0.96 -1.28 14.81
CA GLY A 100 -2.07 -0.58 14.18
C GLY A 100 -1.80 0.89 13.94
N LEU A 101 -2.66 1.43 13.09
CA LEU A 101 -2.78 2.83 12.78
C LEU A 101 -4.15 3.29 13.26
N GLY A 102 -4.19 4.44 13.92
CA GLY A 102 -5.42 5.08 14.39
C GLY A 102 -5.34 6.58 14.19
N ILE A 103 -6.29 7.15 13.45
CA ILE A 103 -6.55 8.58 13.39
C ILE A 103 -7.92 8.81 14.04
N GLY A 104 -7.96 9.71 15.03
CA GLY A 104 -9.19 10.09 15.69
C GLY A 104 -10.22 10.68 14.73
N THR A 105 -11.44 10.87 15.21
CA THR A 105 -12.53 11.38 14.37
C THR A 105 -12.23 12.79 13.86
N VAL A 106 -12.11 12.92 12.53
CA VAL A 106 -12.02 14.20 11.81
C VAL A 106 -13.23 14.27 10.89
N GLN A 107 -14.06 15.30 11.03
CA GLN A 107 -15.27 15.49 10.20
C GLN A 107 -16.19 14.25 10.10
N LYS A 108 -16.32 13.48 11.20
CA LYS A 108 -17.09 12.21 11.29
C LYS A 108 -16.45 10.99 10.61
N VAL A 109 -15.26 11.12 10.03
CA VAL A 109 -14.47 9.99 9.51
C VAL A 109 -13.34 9.66 10.49
N SER A 110 -13.03 8.39 10.65
CA SER A 110 -11.90 7.92 11.44
C SER A 110 -11.25 6.74 10.72
N VAL A 111 -9.94 6.63 10.86
CA VAL A 111 -9.17 5.49 10.34
C VAL A 111 -8.71 4.67 11.54
N LYS A 112 -9.06 3.39 11.57
CA LYS A 112 -8.53 2.44 12.54
C LYS A 112 -8.27 1.11 11.85
N LYS A 113 -7.01 0.72 11.78
CA LYS A 113 -6.59 -0.56 11.22
C LYS A 113 -5.58 -1.21 12.14
N VAL A 114 -5.93 -2.41 12.62
CA VAL A 114 -5.08 -3.21 13.50
C VAL A 114 -4.81 -4.53 12.81
N LEU A 115 -3.54 -4.92 12.80
CA LEU A 115 -3.05 -6.14 12.18
C LEU A 115 -2.39 -7.00 13.25
N THR A 116 -2.41 -8.30 13.04
CA THR A 116 -1.58 -9.25 13.77
C THR A 116 -0.33 -9.51 12.95
N VAL A 117 0.85 -9.38 13.58
CA VAL A 117 2.13 -9.75 12.99
C VAL A 117 2.61 -11.03 13.66
N PHE A 118 2.82 -12.06 12.85
CA PHE A 118 3.39 -13.33 13.26
C PHE A 118 4.88 -13.35 12.92
N GLY A 119 5.68 -13.96 13.78
CA GLY A 119 7.00 -14.41 13.35
C GLY A 119 6.91 -15.52 12.30
N PRO A 120 8.04 -15.95 11.72
CA PRO A 120 8.06 -16.95 10.66
C PRO A 120 7.22 -18.19 10.96
N ARG A 121 6.47 -18.62 9.94
CA ARG A 121 5.59 -19.80 9.96
C ARG A 121 5.79 -20.61 8.68
N ALA A 122 5.56 -21.91 8.75
CA ALA A 122 5.61 -22.80 7.61
C ALA A 122 4.44 -23.78 7.62
N TRP A 123 3.97 -24.14 6.44
CA TRP A 123 3.06 -25.28 6.33
C TRP A 123 3.82 -26.57 6.64
N ILE A 124 3.23 -27.43 7.45
CA ILE A 124 3.74 -28.79 7.69
C ILE A 124 2.71 -29.81 7.22
N GLY A 125 3.23 -30.87 6.57
CA GLY A 125 2.44 -31.93 5.96
C GLY A 125 2.61 -33.27 6.66
N GLY A 126 1.55 -34.06 6.65
CA GLY A 126 1.42 -35.43 7.17
C GLY A 126 0.04 -35.97 6.78
N PHE A 127 -0.61 -36.75 7.65
CA PHE A 127 -2.01 -37.17 7.44
C PHE A 127 -3.00 -35.99 7.49
N LEU A 128 -2.64 -34.90 8.19
CA LEU A 128 -3.35 -33.62 8.22
C LEU A 128 -2.38 -32.48 7.91
N THR A 129 -2.89 -31.41 7.28
CA THR A 129 -2.15 -30.16 7.09
C THR A 129 -2.23 -29.32 8.35
N ASP A 130 -1.09 -28.81 8.81
CA ASP A 130 -1.01 -27.87 9.93
C ASP A 130 0.03 -26.76 9.67
N ILE A 131 0.15 -25.79 10.59
CA ILE A 131 1.10 -24.69 10.53
C ILE A 131 2.10 -24.83 11.67
N ALA A 132 3.38 -24.95 11.34
CA ALA A 132 4.46 -24.84 12.32
C ALA A 132 4.76 -23.37 12.66
N GLY A 133 5.13 -23.13 13.92
CA GLY A 133 5.37 -21.80 14.47
C GLY A 133 4.11 -21.16 15.07
N PRO A 134 4.03 -19.82 15.20
CA PRO A 134 5.09 -18.85 14.87
C PRO A 134 6.32 -18.98 15.78
N VAL A 135 7.48 -18.58 15.28
CA VAL A 135 8.71 -18.43 16.08
C VAL A 135 8.88 -16.99 16.55
N ALA A 136 9.70 -16.76 17.59
CA ALA A 136 10.00 -15.41 18.06
C ALA A 136 10.76 -14.64 16.96
N PHE A 137 10.54 -13.33 16.88
CA PHE A 137 11.19 -12.50 15.87
C PHE A 137 11.66 -11.17 16.48
N GLU A 138 12.69 -10.59 15.86
CA GLU A 138 13.21 -9.28 16.25
C GLU A 138 12.34 -8.16 15.66
N ARG A 139 12.27 -8.09 14.32
CA ARG A 139 11.46 -7.11 13.59
C ARG A 139 10.98 -7.66 12.25
N ILE A 140 9.80 -7.22 11.82
CA ILE A 140 9.18 -7.57 10.52
C ILE A 140 8.67 -6.29 9.85
N PRO A 141 9.04 -6.00 8.58
CA PRO A 141 8.52 -4.85 7.84
C PRO A 141 6.99 -4.87 7.70
N LEU A 142 6.36 -3.71 7.78
CA LEU A 142 4.92 -3.52 7.61
C LEU A 142 4.52 -3.28 6.15
N THR A 143 5.10 -4.05 5.23
CA THR A 143 4.96 -3.88 3.78
C THR A 143 4.11 -4.99 3.16
N TYR A 144 3.65 -4.80 1.92
CA TYR A 144 2.76 -5.76 1.26
C TYR A 144 3.44 -7.10 0.93
N GLU A 145 4.77 -7.12 0.81
CA GLU A 145 5.57 -8.34 0.65
C GLU A 145 5.40 -9.29 1.83
N HIS A 146 5.02 -8.79 3.02
CA HIS A 146 4.76 -9.61 4.19
C HIS A 146 3.28 -9.95 4.38
N ALA A 147 2.38 -9.46 3.52
CA ALA A 147 0.95 -9.69 3.58
C ALA A 147 0.51 -10.84 2.64
N PHE A 148 -0.74 -11.29 2.79
CA PHE A 148 -1.30 -12.29 1.88
C PHE A 148 -1.24 -11.84 0.42
N GLY A 149 -0.76 -12.70 -0.46
CA GLY A 149 -0.60 -12.43 -1.89
C GLY A 149 0.44 -13.33 -2.53
N GLY A 150 0.96 -12.92 -3.68
CA GLY A 150 1.99 -13.62 -4.42
C GLY A 150 1.47 -14.28 -5.69
N LYS A 151 2.22 -15.29 -6.14
CA LYS A 151 1.98 -16.03 -7.38
C LYS A 151 2.39 -17.49 -7.23
N TYR A 152 1.82 -18.36 -8.06
CA TYR A 152 2.21 -19.78 -8.13
C TYR A 152 2.08 -20.31 -9.57
N GLU A 153 2.80 -21.38 -9.87
CA GLU A 153 2.72 -22.05 -11.18
C GLU A 153 1.45 -22.91 -11.30
N GLY A 154 0.60 -22.57 -12.26
CA GLY A 154 -0.62 -23.31 -12.62
C GLY A 154 -0.40 -24.24 -13.82
N GLU A 155 -1.47 -24.93 -14.22
CA GLU A 155 -1.44 -25.85 -15.38
C GLU A 155 -1.27 -25.11 -16.72
N HIS A 156 -1.68 -23.84 -16.78
CA HIS A 156 -1.64 -22.99 -17.98
C HIS A 156 -0.70 -21.78 -17.80
N GLY A 157 0.28 -21.88 -16.90
CA GLY A 157 1.24 -20.82 -16.60
C GLY A 157 1.02 -20.17 -15.22
N GLU A 158 1.72 -19.05 -15.01
CA GLU A 158 1.74 -18.35 -13.73
C GLU A 158 0.36 -17.78 -13.37
N VAL A 159 -0.10 -18.08 -12.15
CA VAL A 159 -1.31 -17.53 -11.57
C VAL A 159 -0.93 -16.50 -10.51
N VAL A 160 -1.36 -15.26 -10.70
CA VAL A 160 -0.99 -14.11 -9.86
C VAL A 160 -2.18 -13.62 -9.03
N CYS A 161 -1.95 -13.32 -7.75
CA CYS A 161 -2.91 -12.61 -6.92
C CYS A 161 -2.89 -11.12 -7.28
N LEU A 162 -3.88 -10.66 -8.05
CA LEU A 162 -3.92 -9.28 -8.57
C LEU A 162 -4.06 -8.23 -7.47
N GLU A 163 -4.53 -8.60 -6.29
CA GLU A 163 -4.65 -7.74 -5.11
C GLU A 163 -3.30 -7.42 -4.48
N ASN A 164 -2.34 -8.34 -4.55
CA ASN A 164 -0.98 -8.20 -4.04
C ASN A 164 -0.04 -9.22 -4.72
N PRO A 165 0.48 -8.92 -5.92
CA PRO A 165 1.33 -9.83 -6.69
C PRO A 165 2.67 -10.19 -6.02
N VAL A 166 3.12 -9.38 -5.06
CA VAL A 166 4.44 -9.51 -4.41
C VAL A 166 4.35 -10.08 -2.99
N GLY A 167 3.15 -10.44 -2.55
CA GLY A 167 2.90 -10.99 -1.21
C GLY A 167 3.28 -12.45 -1.03
N LEU A 168 2.83 -13.02 0.10
CA LEU A 168 3.12 -14.38 0.52
C LEU A 168 1.84 -15.20 0.75
N GLY A 169 1.96 -16.53 0.61
CA GLY A 169 0.89 -17.47 0.95
C GLY A 169 -0.15 -17.73 -0.14
N PHE A 170 -0.09 -17.07 -1.30
CA PHE A 170 -0.93 -17.43 -2.44
C PHE A 170 -0.41 -18.70 -3.12
N ALA A 171 -1.01 -19.83 -2.75
CA ALA A 171 -0.68 -21.15 -3.26
C ALA A 171 -1.94 -21.97 -3.55
N ARG A 172 -1.81 -22.97 -4.43
CA ARG A 172 -2.91 -23.91 -4.72
C ARG A 172 -2.98 -25.00 -3.66
N LYS A 173 -1.83 -25.52 -3.23
CA LYS A 173 -1.68 -26.63 -2.29
C LYS A 173 -0.49 -26.35 -1.36
N VAL A 174 -0.51 -26.98 -0.19
CA VAL A 174 0.58 -26.87 0.81
C VAL A 174 1.95 -27.23 0.25
N ARG A 175 1.98 -28.26 -0.62
CA ARG A 175 3.20 -28.73 -1.28
C ARG A 175 3.86 -27.69 -2.19
N ASP A 176 3.17 -26.61 -2.52
CA ASP A 176 3.73 -25.51 -3.30
C ASP A 176 4.69 -24.65 -2.43
N GLN A 177 4.83 -24.99 -1.13
CA GLN A 177 5.80 -24.42 -0.17
C GLN A 177 5.79 -22.89 -0.06
N ALA A 178 4.68 -22.24 -0.42
CA ALA A 178 4.55 -20.80 -0.23
C ALA A 178 4.70 -20.47 1.26
N ARG A 179 5.66 -19.58 1.55
CA ARG A 179 5.86 -19.02 2.89
C ARG A 179 4.54 -18.37 3.33
N LEU A 180 4.14 -18.58 4.59
CA LEU A 180 2.94 -17.91 5.10
C LEU A 180 3.22 -16.41 5.24
N PRO A 181 2.21 -15.55 5.01
CA PRO A 181 2.35 -14.12 5.25
C PRO A 181 2.66 -13.86 6.73
N ASP A 182 3.49 -12.88 7.02
CA ASP A 182 3.79 -12.48 8.40
C ASP A 182 2.69 -11.55 8.94
N LEU A 183 2.05 -10.74 8.06
CA LEU A 183 0.95 -9.84 8.39
C LEU A 183 -0.41 -10.50 8.10
N ASP A 184 -1.33 -10.45 9.06
CA ASP A 184 -2.73 -10.87 8.90
C ASP A 184 -3.67 -9.90 9.62
N TRP A 185 -4.96 -10.01 9.34
CA TRP A 185 -6.01 -9.26 10.03
C TRP A 185 -6.16 -9.69 11.49
N ILE A 186 -6.82 -8.85 12.28
CA ILE A 186 -7.35 -9.25 13.59
C ILE A 186 -8.88 -9.41 13.50
N PRO A 187 -9.45 -10.60 13.83
CA PRO A 187 -8.76 -11.87 14.06
C PRO A 187 -8.12 -12.44 12.76
N PRO A 188 -7.13 -13.35 12.88
CA PRO A 188 -6.41 -13.92 11.72
C PRO A 188 -7.33 -14.64 10.74
N ARG A 189 -7.18 -14.33 9.44
CA ARG A 189 -8.05 -14.82 8.35
C ARG A 189 -7.37 -15.88 7.49
N TYR A 190 -6.04 -15.96 7.44
CA TYR A 190 -5.32 -16.98 6.69
C TYR A 190 -4.98 -18.18 7.59
N ARG A 191 -5.82 -19.22 7.55
CA ARG A 191 -5.68 -20.43 8.39
C ARG A 191 -5.60 -21.74 7.59
N LYS A 192 -5.99 -21.70 6.31
CA LYS A 192 -5.96 -22.84 5.40
C LYS A 192 -5.41 -22.37 4.07
N VAL A 193 -4.66 -23.21 3.37
CA VAL A 193 -4.04 -22.86 2.08
C VAL A 193 -5.04 -22.36 1.03
N LYS A 194 -6.31 -22.77 1.12
CA LYS A 194 -7.41 -22.34 0.23
C LYS A 194 -8.01 -20.98 0.58
N HIS A 195 -7.70 -20.39 1.74
CA HIS A 195 -8.20 -19.07 2.09
C HIS A 195 -7.58 -18.02 1.17
N ARG A 196 -8.37 -16.99 0.84
CA ARG A 196 -7.99 -15.86 -0.01
C ARG A 196 -8.38 -14.55 0.68
N PRO A 197 -7.84 -14.23 1.87
CA PRO A 197 -8.18 -12.97 2.53
C PRO A 197 -7.60 -11.79 1.74
N PRO A 198 -8.17 -10.58 1.87
CA PRO A 198 -7.52 -9.40 1.32
C PRO A 198 -6.16 -9.17 2.00
N PRO A 199 -5.15 -8.61 1.30
CA PRO A 199 -3.86 -8.28 1.88
C PRO A 199 -3.99 -7.36 3.11
N ALA A 200 -3.30 -7.73 4.19
CA ALA A 200 -3.22 -6.98 5.43
C ALA A 200 -1.89 -6.20 5.50
N ALA A 201 -1.88 -4.93 5.12
CA ALA A 201 -0.73 -4.05 5.24
C ALA A 201 -1.17 -2.61 5.56
N LEU A 202 -0.19 -1.73 5.84
CA LEU A 202 -0.42 -0.32 6.17
C LEU A 202 0.25 0.65 5.18
N GLY A 203 0.92 0.16 4.14
CA GLY A 203 1.66 0.98 3.17
C GLY A 203 0.83 1.45 1.97
N PHE A 204 1.51 2.06 1.00
CA PHE A 204 0.94 2.44 -0.30
C PHE A 204 0.88 1.26 -1.29
N ILE A 205 -0.02 1.36 -2.26
CA ILE A 205 -0.34 0.34 -3.26
C ILE A 205 -0.03 0.88 -4.67
N PRO A 206 0.68 0.11 -5.53
CA PRO A 206 0.84 0.46 -6.94
C PRO A 206 -0.49 0.59 -7.70
N ALA A 207 -0.58 1.52 -8.66
CA ALA A 207 -1.80 1.80 -9.42
C ALA A 207 -2.36 0.57 -10.17
N GLY A 208 -1.47 -0.32 -10.65
CA GLY A 208 -1.85 -1.52 -11.39
C GLY A 208 -2.42 -2.67 -10.54
N TRP A 209 -2.38 -2.57 -9.20
CA TRP A 209 -2.94 -3.62 -8.35
C TRP A 209 -4.46 -3.48 -8.27
N ARG A 210 -5.16 -4.62 -8.19
CA ARG A 210 -6.64 -4.67 -8.30
C ARG A 210 -7.38 -3.80 -7.29
N GLN A 211 -6.78 -3.50 -6.15
CA GLN A 211 -7.34 -2.59 -5.15
C GLN A 211 -7.52 -1.16 -5.67
N ARG A 212 -6.62 -0.69 -6.54
CA ARG A 212 -6.67 0.62 -7.20
C ARG A 212 -7.15 0.53 -8.64
N ALA A 213 -6.63 -0.42 -9.42
CA ALA A 213 -6.92 -0.57 -10.86
C ALA A 213 -8.42 -0.72 -11.18
N ARG A 214 -9.22 -1.26 -10.26
CA ARG A 214 -10.68 -1.35 -10.41
C ARG A 214 -11.40 0.01 -10.53
N PHE A 215 -10.73 1.10 -10.17
CA PHE A 215 -11.22 2.47 -10.25
C PHE A 215 -10.69 3.23 -11.49
N ALA A 216 -9.83 2.59 -12.30
CA ALA A 216 -9.21 3.23 -13.46
C ALA A 216 -10.18 3.52 -14.62
N GLY A 217 -11.41 3.01 -14.52
CA GLY A 217 -12.41 3.05 -15.60
C GLY A 217 -12.23 1.94 -16.63
N THR A 218 -12.99 2.02 -17.71
CA THR A 218 -13.10 0.97 -18.73
C THR A 218 -12.28 1.34 -19.98
N PHE A 219 -11.31 0.49 -20.32
CA PHE A 219 -10.44 0.64 -21.50
C PHE A 219 -10.87 -0.35 -22.60
N ASP A 220 -12.04 -0.12 -23.19
CA ASP A 220 -12.62 -0.98 -24.24
C ASP A 220 -12.46 -0.40 -25.66
N ALA A 221 -13.16 -1.00 -26.64
CA ALA A 221 -13.15 -0.54 -28.02
C ALA A 221 -13.71 0.88 -28.18
N ALA A 222 -14.75 1.25 -27.42
CA ALA A 222 -15.32 2.59 -27.48
C ALA A 222 -14.32 3.63 -26.94
N TRP A 223 -13.63 3.31 -25.84
CA TRP A 223 -12.52 4.15 -25.36
C TRP A 223 -11.42 4.28 -26.44
N SER A 224 -11.02 3.17 -27.05
CA SER A 224 -9.98 3.15 -28.09
C SER A 224 -10.36 3.92 -29.36
N GLU A 225 -11.63 3.89 -29.78
CA GLU A 225 -12.09 4.56 -31.00
C GLU A 225 -12.39 6.05 -30.80
N HIS A 226 -12.91 6.42 -29.61
CA HIS A 226 -13.53 7.75 -29.41
C HIS A 226 -12.95 8.58 -28.27
N ARG A 227 -12.27 7.97 -27.28
CA ARG A 227 -11.78 8.68 -26.08
C ARG A 227 -10.26 8.83 -26.03
N ARG A 228 -9.50 7.85 -26.54
CA ARG A 228 -8.03 7.91 -26.52
C ARG A 228 -7.52 9.23 -27.15
N PRO A 229 -6.49 9.88 -26.59
CA PRO A 229 -5.65 9.44 -25.47
C PRO A 229 -6.17 9.81 -24.08
N LEU A 230 -7.39 10.34 -23.94
CA LEU A 230 -7.93 10.77 -22.66
C LEU A 230 -8.28 9.58 -21.75
N LEU A 231 -8.36 9.84 -20.45
CA LEU A 231 -8.80 8.86 -19.45
C LEU A 231 -10.26 8.43 -19.72
N PRO A 232 -10.65 7.19 -19.35
CA PRO A 232 -12.03 6.75 -19.42
C PRO A 232 -12.98 7.69 -18.66
N GLU A 233 -14.18 7.88 -19.16
CA GLU A 233 -15.18 8.78 -18.56
C GLU A 233 -15.70 8.25 -17.22
N ASP A 234 -15.69 6.92 -17.05
CA ASP A 234 -16.09 6.19 -15.86
C ASP A 234 -14.94 6.00 -14.85
N LEU A 235 -13.80 6.68 -15.04
CA LEU A 235 -12.73 6.71 -14.04
C LEU A 235 -13.26 7.30 -12.73
N ASP A 236 -13.03 6.56 -11.66
CA ASP A 236 -13.42 6.93 -10.31
C ASP A 236 -12.21 7.53 -9.59
N GLU A 237 -12.36 8.74 -9.03
CA GLU A 237 -11.26 9.50 -8.41
C GLU A 237 -10.60 8.76 -7.23
N ARG A 238 -11.26 7.75 -6.66
CA ARG A 238 -10.64 6.81 -5.70
C ARG A 238 -9.43 6.07 -6.27
N PHE A 239 -9.24 6.03 -7.59
CA PHE A 239 -8.02 5.56 -8.26
C PHE A 239 -6.77 6.31 -7.78
N TYR A 240 -6.91 7.61 -7.48
CA TYR A 240 -5.80 8.46 -7.05
C TYR A 240 -5.42 8.24 -5.58
N ASN A 241 -6.30 7.68 -4.75
CA ASN A 241 -5.92 7.23 -3.41
C ASN A 241 -4.94 6.05 -3.54
N ALA A 242 -3.75 6.20 -2.96
CA ALA A 242 -2.69 5.22 -3.05
C ALA A 242 -2.68 4.22 -1.88
N VAL A 243 -3.72 4.23 -1.04
CA VAL A 243 -3.91 3.28 0.07
C VAL A 243 -5.26 2.56 -0.10
N PRO A 244 -5.49 1.42 0.59
CA PRO A 244 -6.81 0.81 0.56
C PRO A 244 -7.85 1.73 1.21
N GLN A 245 -9.10 1.57 0.83
CA GLN A 245 -10.19 2.47 1.26
C GLN A 245 -10.41 2.51 2.79
N ASP A 246 -9.95 1.50 3.52
CA ASP A 246 -9.98 1.48 5.01
C ASP A 246 -8.87 2.33 5.66
N GLN A 247 -8.02 2.97 4.85
CA GLN A 247 -6.94 3.86 5.23
C GLN A 247 -7.08 5.26 4.61
N VAL A 248 -8.22 5.55 3.98
CA VAL A 248 -8.56 6.90 3.50
C VAL A 248 -9.37 7.60 4.59
N LEU A 249 -8.90 8.78 5.02
CA LEU A 249 -9.57 9.66 5.98
C LEU A 249 -10.43 10.71 5.26
#